data_AF-A0A7R9V9B5-F1
#
_entry.id   AF-A0A7R9V9B5-F1
#
_cell.length_a   1.000
_cell.length_b   1.000
_cell.length_c   1.000
_cell.angle_alpha   90.00
_cell.angle_beta   90.00
_cell.angle_gamma   90.00
#
_symmetry.space_group_name_H-M   'P 1'
#
loop_
_entity.id
_entity.type
_entity.pdbx_description
1 polymer ?
#
loop_
_entity_poly.entity_id
_entity_poly.type
_entity_poly.pdbx_seq_one_letter_code
_entity_poly.pdbx_strand_id
1 'polypeptide(L)'
;MPAIFGMACAAYVLCHLAGVPWSGEPVSQPLSKEYHRLLKELLEREEATFGDDCPPFQLDLDDAVYITRELWRGFSARHMKRTLAPGGQKGFTRKIANLTMARWDNARPPSVDNVVLLTHDEADAHAHTSMEELRAKEPEWVAWVEAVLDHARR
;
A
#
# COMPACT_ATOMS: atom_id res chain seq x y z
N MET A 1 -4.53 -31.35 15.23
CA MET A 1 -5.00 -30.85 13.92
C MET A 1 -4.62 -31.80 12.76
N PRO A 2 -5.05 -33.08 12.72
CA PRO A 2 -4.75 -33.98 11.59
C PRO A 2 -5.71 -33.86 10.39
N ALA A 3 -6.96 -33.46 10.60
CA ALA A 3 -8.00 -33.42 9.56
C ALA A 3 -7.73 -32.37 8.46
N ILE A 4 -7.05 -31.27 8.80
CA ILE A 4 -6.74 -30.18 7.86
C ILE A 4 -5.77 -30.67 6.77
N PHE A 5 -4.80 -31.51 7.12
CA PHE A 5 -3.87 -32.07 6.15
C PHE A 5 -4.55 -33.03 5.17
N GLY A 6 -5.44 -33.90 5.66
CA GLY A 6 -6.20 -34.80 4.80
C GLY A 6 -7.09 -34.07 3.79
N MET A 7 -7.77 -33.00 4.23
CA MET A 7 -8.58 -32.15 3.37
C MET A 7 -7.74 -31.43 2.30
N ALA A 8 -6.57 -30.90 2.67
CA ALA A 8 -5.67 -30.23 1.74
C ALA A 8 -5.15 -31.20 0.65
N CYS A 9 -4.77 -32.43 1.03
CA CYS A 9 -4.35 -33.46 0.09
C CYS A 9 -5.48 -33.87 -0.87
N ALA A 10 -6.69 -34.06 -0.36
CA ALA A 10 -7.85 -34.41 -1.18
C ALA A 10 -8.17 -33.32 -2.20
N ALA A 11 -8.16 -32.05 -1.77
CA ALA A 11 -8.38 -30.90 -2.65
C ALA A 11 -7.31 -30.80 -3.75
N TYR A 12 -6.03 -31.05 -3.43
CA TYR A 12 -4.95 -31.07 -4.40
C TYR A 12 -5.15 -32.15 -5.48
N VAL A 13 -5.50 -33.37 -5.07
CA VAL A 13 -5.78 -34.48 -5.99
C VAL A 13 -6.98 -34.16 -6.89
N LEU A 14 -8.05 -33.58 -6.34
CA LEU A 14 -9.22 -33.17 -7.11
C LEU A 14 -8.89 -32.12 -8.18
N CYS A 15 -8.08 -31.11 -7.84
CA CYS A 15 -7.63 -30.10 -8.80
C CYS A 15 -6.80 -30.73 -9.93
N HIS A 16 -5.94 -31.70 -9.59
CA HIS A 16 -5.14 -32.43 -10.58
C HIS A 16 -6.00 -33.27 -11.52
N LEU A 17 -7.01 -33.98 -11.00
CA LEU A 17 -7.94 -34.77 -11.81
C LEU A 17 -8.86 -33.90 -12.68
N ALA A 18 -9.22 -32.71 -12.22
CA ALA A 18 -10.05 -31.76 -12.96
C ALA A 18 -9.29 -31.04 -14.10
N GLY A 19 -7.99 -31.30 -14.28
CA GLY A 19 -7.16 -30.62 -15.28
C GLY A 19 -6.91 -29.14 -14.99
N VAL A 20 -7.26 -28.67 -13.80
CA VAL A 20 -7.02 -27.30 -13.33
C VAL A 20 -5.98 -27.38 -12.21
N PRO A 21 -4.68 -27.45 -12.55
CA PRO A 21 -3.65 -27.60 -11.53
C PRO A 21 -3.71 -26.44 -10.55
N TRP A 22 -3.76 -26.77 -9.25
CA TRP A 22 -3.74 -25.78 -8.18
C TRP A 22 -2.39 -25.05 -8.20
N SER A 23 -2.39 -23.82 -8.68
CA SER A 23 -1.29 -22.87 -8.46
C SER A 23 -1.55 -22.22 -7.11
N GLY A 24 -0.99 -22.79 -6.05
CA GLY A 24 -1.02 -22.15 -4.74
C GLY A 24 -0.34 -20.79 -4.85
N GLU A 25 -0.97 -19.74 -4.31
CA GLU A 25 -0.30 -18.46 -4.17
C GLU A 25 0.97 -18.71 -3.34
N PRO A 26 2.17 -18.37 -3.86
CA PRO A 26 3.38 -18.56 -3.09
C PRO A 26 3.21 -17.81 -1.77
N VAL A 27 3.47 -18.49 -0.66
CA VAL A 27 3.63 -17.84 0.66
C VAL A 27 4.96 -17.08 0.60
N SER A 28 5.02 -16.03 -0.22
CA SER A 28 6.19 -15.19 -0.35
C SER A 28 6.17 -14.20 0.80
N GLN A 29 6.93 -14.51 1.83
CA GLN A 29 7.61 -13.48 2.61
C GLN A 29 9.09 -13.87 2.74
N PRO A 30 10.02 -12.91 2.61
CA PRO A 30 9.83 -11.55 3.10
C PRO A 30 10.05 -10.47 2.02
N LEU A 31 8.98 -9.75 1.67
CA LEU A 31 9.11 -8.39 1.11
C LEU A 31 9.60 -7.38 2.18
N SER A 32 10.09 -7.85 3.34
CA SER A 32 10.53 -6.98 4.43
C SER A 32 11.50 -5.92 3.94
N LYS A 33 12.49 -6.28 3.10
CA LYS A 33 13.45 -5.32 2.55
C LYS A 33 12.79 -4.19 1.76
N GLU A 34 11.74 -4.48 1.00
CA GLU A 34 11.03 -3.46 0.22
C GLU A 34 10.23 -2.53 1.13
N TYR A 35 9.62 -3.03 2.20
CA TYR A 35 8.93 -2.20 3.19
C TYR A 35 9.91 -1.36 4.02
N HIS A 36 11.05 -1.92 4.42
CA HIS A 36 12.12 -1.16 5.08
C HIS A 36 12.65 -0.05 4.16
N ARG A 37 12.78 -0.33 2.85
CA ARG A 37 13.13 0.70 1.86
C ARG A 37 12.09 1.81 1.82
N LEU A 38 10.80 1.46 1.71
CA LEU A 38 9.72 2.46 1.69
C LEU A 38 9.72 3.33 2.96
N LEU A 39 9.93 2.71 4.13
CA LEU A 39 9.98 3.43 5.40
C LEU A 39 11.19 4.37 5.48
N LYS A 40 12.36 3.89 5.03
CA LYS A 40 13.60 4.69 4.97
C LYS A 40 13.46 5.88 4.01
N GLU A 41 12.88 5.66 2.83
CA GLU A 41 12.61 6.71 1.86
C GLU A 41 11.61 7.74 2.38
N LEU A 42 10.59 7.30 3.13
CA LEU A 42 9.67 8.22 3.79
C LEU A 42 10.44 9.08 4.80
N LEU A 43 11.22 8.47 5.69
CA LEU A 43 12.02 9.20 6.68
C LEU A 43 12.99 10.20 6.03
N GLU A 44 13.72 9.79 4.98
CA GLU A 44 14.64 10.67 4.26
C GLU A 44 13.91 11.87 3.62
N ARG A 45 12.68 11.67 3.13
CA ARG A 45 11.86 12.78 2.63
C ARG A 45 11.36 13.70 3.73
N GLU A 46 11.02 13.15 4.88
CA GLU A 46 10.60 13.94 6.04
C GLU A 46 11.74 14.86 6.53
N GLU A 47 12.94 14.29 6.68
CA GLU A 47 14.14 15.03 7.03
C GLU A 47 14.48 16.10 5.97
N ALA A 48 14.33 15.78 4.69
CA ALA A 48 14.57 16.74 3.60
C ALA A 48 13.55 17.89 3.57
N THR A 49 12.30 17.63 3.96
CA THR A 49 11.20 18.62 3.87
C THR A 49 11.09 19.49 5.12
N PHE A 50 11.21 18.88 6.31
CA PHE A 50 10.97 19.55 7.59
C PHE A 50 12.25 19.78 8.41
N GLY A 51 13.37 19.11 8.07
CA GLY A 51 14.64 19.28 8.78
C GLY A 51 14.52 19.00 10.27
N ASP A 52 15.00 19.94 11.09
CA ASP A 52 14.99 19.84 12.56
C ASP A 52 13.60 20.01 13.19
N ASP A 53 12.62 20.54 12.45
CA ASP A 53 11.22 20.69 12.89
C ASP A 53 10.37 19.46 12.57
N CYS A 54 11.01 18.34 12.21
CA CYS A 54 10.32 17.11 11.85
C CYS A 54 9.56 16.53 13.07
N PRO A 55 8.23 16.33 12.98
CA PRO A 55 7.47 15.67 14.04
C PRO A 55 7.97 14.23 14.24
N PRO A 56 7.80 13.66 15.45
CA PRO A 56 8.27 12.32 15.74
C PRO A 56 7.69 11.32 14.75
N PHE A 57 8.55 10.53 14.13
CA PHE A 57 8.16 9.50 13.18
C PHE A 57 7.49 8.34 13.92
N GLN A 58 6.18 8.19 13.76
CA GLN A 58 5.36 7.23 14.52
C GLN A 58 5.07 5.92 13.78
N LEU A 59 5.54 5.77 12.54
CA LEU A 59 5.23 4.61 11.71
C LEU A 59 6.25 3.50 11.90
N ASP A 60 5.76 2.29 12.09
CA ASP A 60 6.59 1.09 12.14
C ASP A 60 6.56 0.30 10.81
N LEU A 61 7.22 -0.87 10.81
CA LEU A 61 7.25 -1.74 9.64
C LEU A 61 5.87 -2.35 9.36
N ASP A 62 5.09 -2.66 10.39
CA ASP A 62 3.77 -3.27 10.26
C ASP A 62 2.78 -2.25 9.68
N ASP A 63 2.89 -0.98 10.05
CA ASP A 63 2.17 0.14 9.45
C ASP A 63 2.50 0.29 7.96
N ALA A 64 3.78 0.23 7.59
CA ALA A 64 4.20 0.29 6.18
C ALA A 64 3.64 -0.90 5.38
N VAL A 65 3.60 -2.09 5.97
CA VAL A 65 2.97 -3.27 5.38
C VAL A 65 1.47 -3.07 5.24
N TYR A 66 0.79 -2.54 6.26
CA TYR A 66 -0.65 -2.28 6.26
C TYR A 66 -1.04 -1.25 5.19
N ILE A 67 -0.37 -0.10 5.16
CA ILE A 67 -0.58 0.95 4.14
C ILE A 67 -0.38 0.36 2.73
N THR A 68 0.69 -0.39 2.53
CA THR A 68 1.00 -0.90 1.19
C THR A 68 0.08 -2.03 0.77
N ARG A 69 -0.22 -3.00 1.64
CA ARG A 69 -0.96 -4.23 1.28
C ARG A 69 -2.45 -4.11 1.45
N GLU A 70 -2.91 -3.49 2.53
CA GLU A 70 -4.32 -3.46 2.89
C GLU A 70 -4.98 -2.20 2.34
N LEU A 71 -4.37 -1.03 2.59
CA LEU A 71 -4.94 0.26 2.21
C LEU A 71 -4.86 0.48 0.70
N TRP A 72 -3.66 0.38 0.13
CA TRP A 72 -3.41 0.68 -1.29
C TRP A 72 -3.23 -0.56 -2.18
N ARG A 73 -3.11 -1.76 -1.58
CA ARG A 73 -2.98 -3.06 -2.29
C ARG A 73 -1.87 -3.12 -3.35
N GLY A 74 -0.79 -2.39 -3.12
CA GLY A 74 0.37 -2.28 -3.99
C GLY A 74 0.14 -1.39 -5.22
N PHE A 75 -0.78 -0.43 -5.14
CA PHE A 75 -1.05 0.55 -6.19
C PHE A 75 -0.80 1.97 -5.73
N SER A 76 -0.48 2.85 -6.68
CA SER A 76 -0.56 4.28 -6.42
C SER A 76 -2.00 4.70 -6.14
N ALA A 77 -2.18 5.63 -5.20
CA ALA A 77 -3.44 6.30 -4.89
C ALA A 77 -4.05 7.02 -6.11
N ARG A 78 -3.31 7.26 -7.19
CA ARG A 78 -3.91 7.79 -8.44
C ARG A 78 -4.71 6.76 -9.23
N HIS A 79 -4.51 5.46 -8.98
CA HIS A 79 -5.23 4.41 -9.69
C HIS A 79 -6.60 4.09 -9.07
N MET A 80 -7.49 5.08 -9.03
CA MET A 80 -8.84 5.04 -8.44
C MET A 80 -9.79 3.98 -9.06
N LYS A 81 -9.67 3.71 -10.37
CA LYS A 81 -10.64 2.88 -11.12
C LYS A 81 -10.09 1.49 -11.44
N ARG A 82 -9.81 0.65 -10.43
CA ARG A 82 -9.33 -0.71 -10.68
C ARG A 82 -10.40 -1.78 -10.53
N THR A 83 -10.64 -2.49 -11.63
CA THR A 83 -11.17 -3.85 -11.60
C THR A 83 -10.09 -4.78 -11.06
N LEU A 84 -10.23 -5.25 -9.83
CA LEU A 84 -9.44 -6.38 -9.35
C LEU A 84 -9.86 -7.61 -10.15
N ALA A 85 -8.90 -8.26 -10.82
CA ALA A 85 -9.14 -9.57 -11.40
C ALA A 85 -9.62 -10.54 -10.29
N PRO A 86 -10.61 -11.41 -10.56
CA PRO A 86 -11.06 -12.40 -9.59
C PRO A 86 -9.87 -13.20 -9.05
N GLY A 87 -9.67 -13.21 -7.74
CA GLY A 87 -8.55 -13.89 -7.08
C GLY A 87 -7.31 -13.02 -6.78
N GLY A 88 -7.18 -11.83 -7.36
CA GLY A 88 -6.05 -10.92 -7.11
C GLY A 88 -6.21 -10.00 -5.89
N GLN A 89 -6.88 -10.49 -4.83
CA GLN A 89 -7.47 -9.62 -3.81
C GLN A 89 -6.47 -8.91 -2.89
N LYS A 90 -5.24 -9.40 -2.78
CA LYS A 90 -4.40 -9.05 -1.64
C LYS A 90 -3.11 -8.29 -1.95
N GLY A 91 -2.77 -8.05 -3.22
CA GLY A 91 -1.56 -7.28 -3.58
C GLY A 91 -0.22 -7.92 -3.20
N PHE A 92 -0.20 -9.18 -2.75
CA PHE A 92 0.99 -9.90 -2.25
C PHE A 92 2.06 -10.17 -3.33
N THR A 93 1.67 -10.14 -4.61
CA THR A 93 2.53 -10.53 -5.74
C THR A 93 2.97 -9.36 -6.63
N ARG A 94 2.65 -8.11 -6.26
CA ARG A 94 2.99 -6.94 -7.10
C ARG A 94 4.34 -6.35 -6.72
N LYS A 95 5.08 -5.92 -7.73
CA LYS A 95 6.31 -5.15 -7.55
C LYS A 95 5.97 -3.77 -7.02
N ILE A 96 6.45 -3.44 -5.83
CA ILE A 96 6.31 -2.13 -5.18
C ILE A 96 7.57 -1.26 -5.31
N ALA A 97 8.58 -1.71 -6.08
CA ALA A 97 9.86 -1.02 -6.22
C ALA A 97 9.75 0.42 -6.78
N ASN A 98 8.74 0.69 -7.61
CA ASN A 98 8.53 2.03 -8.20
C ASN A 98 7.58 2.91 -7.36
N LEU A 99 7.12 2.38 -6.23
CA LEU A 99 6.24 3.08 -5.32
C LEU A 99 7.05 3.64 -4.16
N THR A 100 6.50 4.70 -3.57
CA THR A 100 7.05 5.39 -2.42
C THR A 100 5.92 5.96 -1.57
N MET A 101 6.18 6.13 -0.28
CA MET A 101 5.19 6.70 0.65
C MET A 101 5.43 8.20 0.77
N ALA A 102 4.35 8.97 0.84
CA ALA A 102 4.38 10.42 1.04
C ALA A 102 3.23 10.86 1.95
N ARG A 103 3.40 11.99 2.64
CA ARG A 103 2.28 12.61 3.37
C ARG A 103 1.21 13.07 2.40
N TRP A 104 -0.05 12.87 2.80
CA TRP A 104 -1.20 13.44 2.11
C TRP A 104 -1.35 14.92 2.45
N ASP A 105 -1.38 15.25 3.74
CA ASP A 105 -1.40 16.63 4.21
C ASP A 105 -0.08 16.96 4.93
N ASN A 106 0.65 17.92 4.38
CA ASN A 106 1.92 18.40 4.95
C ASN A 106 1.74 19.08 6.31
N ALA A 107 0.55 19.62 6.61
CA ALA A 107 0.24 20.24 7.89
C ALA A 107 0.07 19.21 9.03
N ARG A 108 -0.07 17.93 8.69
CA ARG A 108 -0.28 16.83 9.65
C ARG A 108 0.96 15.93 9.72
N PRO A 109 1.26 15.32 10.88
CA PRO A 109 2.37 14.38 11.01
C PRO A 109 2.15 13.10 10.18
N PRO A 110 3.20 12.30 9.93
CA PRO A 110 3.08 11.06 9.19
C PRO A 110 2.42 10.00 10.08
N SER A 111 1.18 9.65 9.74
CA SER A 111 0.36 8.65 10.42
C SER A 111 -0.34 7.77 9.39
N VAL A 112 -0.88 6.62 9.81
CA VAL A 112 -1.56 5.66 8.92
C VAL A 112 -2.72 6.31 8.15
N ASP A 113 -3.38 7.30 8.74
CA ASP A 113 -4.47 8.08 8.14
C ASP A 113 -4.01 9.36 7.41
N ASN A 114 -2.71 9.58 7.26
CA ASN A 114 -2.13 10.73 6.56
C ASN A 114 -1.00 10.34 5.60
N VAL A 115 -0.82 9.05 5.30
CA VAL A 115 0.20 8.57 4.36
C VAL A 115 -0.44 7.89 3.17
N VAL A 116 -0.01 8.30 1.98
CA VAL A 116 -0.46 7.77 0.69
C VAL A 116 0.68 7.06 -0.01
N LEU A 117 0.34 6.02 -0.76
CA LEU A 117 1.28 5.32 -1.63
C LEU A 117 1.19 5.91 -3.04
N LEU A 118 2.29 6.39 -3.59
CA LEU A 118 2.37 7.02 -4.91
C LEU A 118 3.57 6.47 -5.68
N THR A 119 3.66 6.73 -6.98
CA THR A 119 4.94 6.54 -7.69
C THR A 119 5.93 7.65 -7.30
N HIS A 120 7.23 7.47 -7.55
CA HIS A 120 8.23 8.50 -7.27
C HIS A 120 7.89 9.83 -7.95
N ASP A 121 7.58 9.81 -9.25
CA ASP A 121 7.23 11.02 -10.02
C ASP A 121 5.96 11.71 -9.46
N GLU A 122 4.97 10.92 -9.03
CA GLU A 122 3.73 11.44 -8.46
C GLU A 122 3.94 12.04 -7.06
N ALA A 123 4.78 11.42 -6.23
CA ALA A 123 5.13 11.92 -4.91
C ALA A 123 5.88 13.24 -5.00
N ASP A 124 6.81 13.35 -5.96
CA ASP A 124 7.57 14.58 -6.18
C ASP A 124 6.65 15.70 -6.71
N ALA A 125 5.71 15.39 -7.60
CA ALA A 125 4.69 16.34 -8.05
C ALA A 125 3.75 16.77 -6.90
N HIS A 126 3.38 15.84 -6.02
CA HIS A 126 2.57 16.11 -4.85
C HIS A 126 3.26 17.05 -3.86
N ALA A 127 4.57 16.88 -3.62
CA ALA A 127 5.34 17.74 -2.73
C ALA A 127 5.33 19.22 -3.17
N HIS A 128 5.23 19.49 -4.46
CA HIS A 128 5.19 20.85 -5.02
C HIS A 128 3.77 21.42 -5.16
N THR A 129 2.72 20.62 -4.94
CA THR A 129 1.33 21.04 -5.14
C THR A 129 0.63 21.22 -3.81
N SER A 130 -0.04 22.36 -3.63
CA SER A 130 -0.85 22.59 -2.43
C SER A 130 -2.14 21.77 -2.44
N MET A 131 -2.62 21.37 -1.26
CA MET A 131 -3.87 20.62 -1.12
C MET A 131 -5.09 21.38 -1.66
N GLU A 132 -5.08 22.71 -1.55
CA GLU A 132 -6.13 23.57 -2.10
C GLU A 132 -6.17 23.52 -3.62
N GLU A 133 -5.00 23.50 -4.28
CA GLU A 133 -4.92 23.32 -5.73
C GLU A 133 -5.34 21.92 -6.18
N LEU A 134 -4.99 20.87 -5.44
CA LEU A 134 -5.43 19.51 -5.76
C LEU A 134 -6.95 19.37 -5.67
N ARG A 135 -7.57 19.97 -4.65
CA ARG A 135 -9.03 20.02 -4.52
C ARG A 135 -9.68 20.79 -5.66
N ALA A 136 -9.04 21.86 -6.15
CA ALA A 136 -9.55 22.63 -7.28
C ALA A 136 -9.40 21.90 -8.63
N LYS A 137 -8.28 21.19 -8.84
CA LYS A 137 -7.97 20.50 -10.11
C LYS A 137 -8.68 19.15 -10.22
N GLU A 138 -8.67 18.34 -9.17
CA GLU A 138 -9.11 16.94 -9.17
C GLU A 138 -9.89 16.58 -7.89
N PRO A 139 -11.10 17.12 -7.69
CA PRO A 139 -11.88 16.91 -6.46
C PRO A 139 -12.32 15.45 -6.27
N GLU A 140 -12.62 14.72 -7.35
CA GLU A 140 -13.02 13.31 -7.27
C GLU A 140 -11.91 12.41 -6.71
N TRP A 141 -10.66 12.68 -7.12
CA TRP A 141 -9.51 11.93 -6.65
C TRP A 141 -9.23 12.22 -5.17
N VAL A 142 -9.25 13.50 -4.78
CA VAL A 142 -9.07 13.91 -3.38
C VAL A 142 -10.13 13.27 -2.49
N ALA A 143 -11.41 13.35 -2.87
CA ALA A 143 -12.50 12.76 -2.09
C ALA A 143 -12.34 11.25 -1.93
N TRP A 144 -11.81 10.56 -2.96
CA TRP A 144 -11.56 9.13 -2.88
C TRP A 144 -10.39 8.78 -1.95
N VAL A 145 -9.28 9.51 -2.03
CA VAL A 145 -8.13 9.32 -1.14
C VAL A 145 -8.55 9.60 0.31
N GLU A 146 -9.25 10.70 0.56
CA GLU A 146 -9.77 11.04 1.89
C GLU A 146 -10.72 9.98 2.43
N ALA A 147 -11.61 9.42 1.59
CA ALA A 147 -12.49 8.32 2.01
C ALA A 147 -11.73 7.04 2.39
N VAL A 148 -10.63 6.74 1.70
CA VAL A 148 -9.76 5.60 2.02
C VAL A 148 -9.02 5.85 3.34
N LEU A 149 -8.47 7.05 3.54
CA LEU A 149 -7.78 7.44 4.77
C LEU A 149 -8.72 7.49 5.98
N ASP A 150 -9.96 7.99 5.81
CA ASP A 150 -10.99 7.98 6.85
C ASP A 150 -11.40 6.56 7.25
N HIS A 151 -11.38 5.61 6.31
CA HIS A 151 -11.59 4.20 6.63
C HIS A 151 -10.45 3.63 7.47
N ALA A 152 -9.20 4.04 7.20
CA ALA A 152 -8.02 3.59 7.93
C ALA A 152 -7.97 4.10 9.39
N ARG A 153 -8.72 5.17 9.71
CA ARG A 153 -8.84 5.73 11.07
C ARG A 153 -9.77 4.92 11.98
N ARG A 154 -10.69 4.12 11.42
CA ARG A 154 -11.73 3.39 12.19
C ARG A 154 -11.23 2.03 12.67
#